data_AF-A0A229S968-F1
#
_entry.id   AF-A0A229S968-F1
#
_cell.length_a   1.000
_cell.length_b   1.000
_cell.length_c   1.000
_cell.angle_alpha   90.00
_cell.angle_beta   90.00
_cell.angle_gamma   90.00
#
_symmetry.space_group_name_H-M   'P 1'
#
loop_
_entity.id
_entity.type
_entity.pdbx_description
1 polymer ?
#
loop_
_entity_poly.entity_id
_entity_poly.type
_entity_poly.pdbx_seq_one_letter_code
_entity_poly.pdbx_strand_id
1 'polypeptide(L)'
;MSSSVAVLAAVTVVTGVLTPSVASAAPATASAAVAQTPEEVRTNAAAVVGLTVTPQLLRLSERDFVYEIYKAAKLQGEIAREVQFEALDAYNSGRTSSFLTTWIYEAHQRDLDREAVYQARRAERQPAATLLGFELTSIMLAQEDGNFVFALWERAAKGSFVKAAAAAATRGAPAEQKDFIVRGIFVEHQRDVDAAKEAAEKEAAEKKLRDARVKAAAVVGMDPALAAQLTDEYFVQHIWSRDQAPRDSEVWYEAYHSRTPEQWRAFIDTGIFEAAAKDKVNTIKVRAAAVVGIDAAYAKYLGEGPLVREIWTRSTPGTQVQAAAYRALQSESPAQWRTFLETEIFAAAEADKH
;
A
#
# COMPACT_ATOMS: atom_id res chain seq x y z
N MET A 1 -51.94 12.27 -43.70
CA MET A 1 -52.71 13.42 -44.21
C MET A 1 -54.19 13.06 -44.13
N SER A 2 -55.00 13.97 -43.56
CA SER A 2 -56.47 14.03 -43.59
C SER A 2 -57.19 12.91 -42.81
N SER A 3 -57.71 13.10 -41.59
CA SER A 3 -58.76 14.01 -41.08
C SER A 3 -60.20 13.63 -41.46
N SER A 4 -61.06 13.65 -40.42
CA SER A 4 -62.49 14.01 -40.41
C SER A 4 -63.53 12.85 -40.48
N VAL A 5 -64.34 12.61 -39.42
CA VAL A 5 -65.67 13.23 -39.07
C VAL A 5 -66.80 12.57 -39.92
N ALA A 6 -68.03 12.22 -39.49
CA ALA A 6 -68.92 12.60 -38.41
C ALA A 6 -70.00 11.51 -38.18
N VAL A 7 -70.64 11.60 -37.02
CA VAL A 7 -71.87 10.95 -36.55
C VAL A 7 -73.10 11.41 -37.37
N LEU A 8 -74.13 10.55 -37.53
CA LEU A 8 -75.51 11.02 -37.69
C LEU A 8 -76.51 10.16 -36.90
N ALA A 9 -77.43 10.86 -36.25
CA ALA A 9 -78.38 10.39 -35.25
C ALA A 9 -79.69 9.85 -35.85
N ALA A 10 -80.32 8.92 -35.15
CA ALA A 10 -81.74 8.59 -35.33
C ALA A 10 -82.51 9.03 -34.08
N VAL A 11 -83.36 10.04 -34.27
CA VAL A 11 -84.27 10.60 -33.27
C VAL A 11 -85.53 9.73 -33.23
N THR A 12 -85.91 9.25 -32.05
CA THR A 12 -87.25 8.71 -31.79
C THR A 12 -87.91 9.52 -30.68
N VAL A 13 -89.03 10.13 -31.04
CA VAL A 13 -89.91 10.91 -30.17
C VAL A 13 -90.92 9.94 -29.52
N VAL A 14 -90.98 9.94 -28.19
CA VAL A 14 -92.14 9.42 -27.45
C VAL A 14 -92.57 10.47 -26.44
N THR A 15 -93.72 11.07 -26.72
CA THR A 15 -94.54 11.86 -25.82
C THR A 15 -95.36 10.93 -24.93
N GLY A 16 -95.53 11.27 -23.65
CA GLY A 16 -96.61 10.66 -22.87
C GLY A 16 -96.53 10.72 -21.35
N VAL A 17 -97.37 11.61 -20.80
CA VAL A 17 -98.09 11.50 -19.52
C VAL A 17 -97.31 11.79 -18.22
N LEU A 18 -97.49 13.02 -17.74
CA LEU A 18 -97.25 13.42 -16.35
C LEU A 18 -98.38 12.87 -15.47
N THR A 19 -98.04 11.99 -14.52
CA THR A 19 -98.84 11.72 -13.32
C THR A 19 -97.98 12.08 -12.10
N PRO A 20 -98.55 12.70 -11.04
CA PRO A 20 -97.78 13.05 -9.85
C PRO A 20 -97.56 11.77 -9.03
N SER A 21 -96.32 11.25 -9.03
CA SER A 21 -95.94 10.18 -8.12
C SER A 21 -95.55 10.77 -6.77
N VAL A 22 -96.30 10.34 -5.76
CA VAL A 22 -96.09 10.62 -4.34
C VAL A 22 -94.72 10.09 -3.94
N ALA A 23 -93.92 10.91 -3.23
CA ALA A 23 -92.64 10.49 -2.68
C ALA A 23 -92.87 9.35 -1.67
N SER A 24 -92.63 8.12 -2.12
CA SER A 24 -92.48 6.95 -1.26
C SER A 24 -91.04 6.94 -0.77
N ALA A 25 -90.84 7.08 0.54
CA ALA A 25 -89.53 6.90 1.17
C ALA A 25 -89.06 5.46 0.92
N ALA A 26 -88.08 5.31 0.03
CA ALA A 26 -87.36 4.05 -0.12
C ALA A 26 -86.67 3.70 1.20
N PRO A 27 -86.76 2.43 1.66
CA PRO A 27 -86.01 1.98 2.83
C PRO A 27 -84.51 2.16 2.55
N ALA A 28 -83.78 2.53 3.61
CA ALA A 28 -82.33 2.68 3.59
C ALA A 28 -81.70 1.51 2.81
N THR A 29 -80.97 1.86 1.75
CA THR A 29 -80.04 0.98 1.08
C THR A 29 -79.16 0.33 2.15
N ALA A 30 -79.28 -1.00 2.27
CA ALA A 30 -78.29 -1.79 2.96
C ALA A 30 -76.92 -1.39 2.39
N SER A 31 -76.02 -0.95 3.28
CA SER A 31 -74.64 -0.65 2.93
C SER A 31 -74.10 -1.83 2.13
N ALA A 32 -73.69 -1.57 0.88
CA ALA A 32 -72.99 -2.55 0.08
C ALA A 32 -71.79 -3.00 0.91
N ALA A 33 -71.81 -4.23 1.42
CA ALA A 33 -70.67 -4.85 2.04
C ALA A 33 -69.57 -4.85 0.97
N VAL A 34 -68.64 -3.90 1.09
CA VAL A 34 -67.42 -3.87 0.28
C VAL A 34 -66.83 -5.26 0.43
N ALA A 35 -66.70 -6.00 -0.67
CA ALA A 35 -66.13 -7.33 -0.65
C ALA A 35 -64.73 -7.23 0.00
N GLN A 36 -64.63 -7.67 1.25
CA GLN A 36 -63.37 -7.67 1.98
C GLN A 36 -62.67 -8.99 1.65
N THR A 37 -61.43 -8.91 1.19
CA THR A 37 -60.50 -10.04 1.20
C THR A 37 -60.52 -10.74 2.57
N PRO A 38 -60.55 -12.08 2.61
CA PRO A 38 -60.54 -12.84 3.86
C PRO A 38 -59.39 -12.42 4.79
N GLU A 39 -59.62 -12.45 6.10
CA GLU A 39 -58.60 -12.08 7.11
C GLU A 39 -57.32 -12.92 6.98
N GLU A 40 -57.44 -14.18 6.56
CA GLU A 40 -56.31 -15.06 6.28
C GLU A 40 -55.42 -14.53 5.14
N VAL A 41 -56.02 -14.05 4.04
CA VAL A 41 -55.28 -13.47 2.90
C VAL A 41 -54.50 -12.25 3.35
N ARG A 42 -55.13 -11.39 4.15
CA ARG A 42 -54.48 -10.19 4.71
C ARG A 42 -53.35 -10.56 5.65
N THR A 43 -53.55 -11.57 6.49
CA THR A 43 -52.54 -12.05 7.43
C THR A 43 -51.30 -12.59 6.71
N ASN A 44 -51.51 -13.42 5.69
CA ASN A 44 -50.43 -13.99 4.88
C ASN A 44 -49.69 -12.90 4.09
N ALA A 45 -50.40 -11.93 3.51
CA ALA A 45 -49.80 -10.80 2.81
C ALA A 45 -48.96 -9.90 3.76
N ALA A 46 -49.45 -9.63 4.97
CA ALA A 46 -48.70 -8.87 5.96
C ALA A 46 -47.42 -9.61 6.41
N ALA A 47 -47.46 -10.94 6.50
CA ALA A 47 -46.30 -11.74 6.89
C ALA A 47 -45.12 -11.61 5.90
N VAL A 48 -45.39 -11.42 4.60
CA VAL A 48 -44.36 -11.23 3.54
C VAL A 48 -43.41 -10.06 3.87
N VAL A 49 -43.94 -9.00 4.45
CA VAL A 49 -43.19 -7.79 4.84
C VAL A 49 -42.93 -7.72 6.34
N GLY A 50 -43.16 -8.81 7.09
CA GLY A 50 -43.00 -8.85 8.54
C GLY A 50 -43.92 -7.88 9.29
N LEU A 51 -45.03 -7.46 8.69
CA LEU A 51 -45.98 -6.55 9.32
C LEU A 51 -46.79 -7.29 10.38
N THR A 52 -46.69 -6.84 11.63
CA THR A 52 -47.46 -7.44 12.73
C THR A 52 -48.95 -7.10 12.58
N VAL A 53 -49.75 -8.13 12.34
CA VAL A 53 -51.20 -7.99 12.12
C VAL A 53 -51.90 -7.73 13.45
N THR A 54 -52.55 -6.58 13.56
CA THR A 54 -53.41 -6.24 14.70
C THR A 54 -54.89 -6.30 14.30
N PRO A 55 -55.82 -6.52 15.24
CA PRO A 55 -57.26 -6.48 14.94
C PRO A 55 -57.71 -5.15 14.32
N GLN A 56 -57.04 -4.04 14.64
CA GLN A 56 -57.29 -2.74 14.04
C GLN A 56 -56.85 -2.69 12.58
N LEU A 57 -55.71 -3.30 12.25
CA LEU A 57 -55.19 -3.41 10.89
C LEU A 57 -56.12 -4.23 9.99
N LEU A 58 -56.67 -5.34 10.50
CA LEU A 58 -57.61 -6.18 9.74
C LEU A 58 -58.94 -5.49 9.42
N ARG A 59 -59.35 -4.49 10.21
CA ARG A 59 -60.57 -3.70 9.96
C ARG A 59 -60.40 -2.63 8.89
N LEU A 60 -59.18 -2.36 8.42
CA LEU A 60 -58.93 -1.36 7.39
C LEU A 60 -59.58 -1.74 6.06
N SER A 61 -59.82 -0.74 5.20
CA SER A 61 -60.14 -1.01 3.81
C SER A 61 -58.96 -1.73 3.13
N GLU A 62 -59.21 -2.50 2.07
CA GLU A 62 -58.10 -3.17 1.35
C GLU A 62 -57.05 -2.17 0.89
N ARG A 63 -57.49 -1.00 0.43
CA ARG A 63 -56.62 0.08 -0.01
C ARG A 63 -55.72 0.58 1.11
N ASP A 64 -56.28 0.86 2.28
CA ASP A 64 -55.50 1.32 3.43
C ASP A 64 -54.57 0.21 3.94
N PHE A 65 -55.03 -1.05 3.93
CA PHE A 65 -54.22 -2.21 4.29
C PHE A 65 -53.01 -2.38 3.36
N VAL A 66 -53.20 -2.26 2.04
CA VAL A 66 -52.10 -2.28 1.05
C VAL A 66 -51.14 -1.10 1.27
N TYR A 67 -51.64 0.06 1.68
CA TYR A 67 -50.76 1.18 2.03
C TYR A 67 -49.91 0.91 3.29
N GLU A 68 -50.44 0.19 4.28
CA GLU A 68 -49.65 -0.27 5.43
C GLU A 68 -48.57 -1.28 5.02
N ILE A 69 -48.87 -2.20 4.09
CA ILE A 69 -47.86 -3.10 3.49
C ILE A 69 -46.77 -2.29 2.78
N TYR A 70 -47.13 -1.31 1.96
CA TYR A 70 -46.17 -0.43 1.29
C TYR A 70 -45.23 0.26 2.29
N LYS A 71 -45.78 0.79 3.40
CA LYS A 71 -44.97 1.43 4.45
C LYS A 71 -44.01 0.43 5.11
N ALA A 72 -44.47 -0.79 5.40
CA ALA A 72 -43.63 -1.85 5.95
C ALA A 72 -42.50 -2.26 4.98
N ALA A 73 -42.82 -2.50 3.71
CA ALA A 73 -41.83 -2.82 2.68
C ALA A 73 -40.79 -1.70 2.52
N LYS A 74 -41.24 -0.44 2.52
CA LYS A 74 -40.35 0.73 2.43
C LYS A 74 -39.37 0.80 3.61
N LEU A 75 -39.77 0.38 4.81
CA LEU A 75 -38.87 0.32 5.98
C LEU A 75 -37.80 -0.78 5.83
N GLN A 76 -38.10 -1.86 5.12
CA GLN A 76 -37.14 -2.93 4.82
C GLN A 76 -36.14 -2.57 3.70
N GLY A 77 -36.39 -1.47 2.97
CA GLY A 77 -35.47 -0.95 1.95
C GLY A 77 -35.27 -1.90 0.77
N GLU A 78 -34.01 -2.11 0.36
CA GLU A 78 -33.67 -2.93 -0.81
C GLU A 78 -34.05 -4.43 -0.67
N ILE A 79 -34.37 -4.90 0.54
CA ILE A 79 -34.79 -6.29 0.76
C ILE A 79 -36.20 -6.54 0.21
N ALA A 80 -37.10 -5.54 0.26
CA ALA A 80 -38.51 -5.68 -0.14
C ALA A 80 -38.90 -4.67 -1.23
N ARG A 81 -37.98 -4.38 -2.15
CA ARG A 81 -38.13 -3.32 -3.16
C ARG A 81 -39.21 -3.63 -4.20
N GLU A 82 -39.29 -4.85 -4.71
CA GLU A 82 -40.33 -5.23 -5.66
C GLU A 82 -41.69 -5.20 -4.98
N VAL A 83 -41.79 -5.73 -3.76
CA VAL A 83 -43.03 -5.67 -2.96
C VAL A 83 -43.44 -4.22 -2.72
N GLN A 84 -42.49 -3.32 -2.43
CA GLN A 84 -42.75 -1.89 -2.27
C GLN A 84 -43.35 -1.27 -3.54
N PHE A 85 -42.77 -1.52 -4.71
CA PHE A 85 -43.27 -0.96 -5.97
C PHE A 85 -44.65 -1.50 -6.33
N GLU A 86 -44.86 -2.79 -6.19
CA GLU A 86 -46.14 -3.45 -6.49
C GLU A 86 -47.24 -3.03 -5.53
N ALA A 87 -46.94 -2.85 -4.23
CA ALA A 87 -47.89 -2.34 -3.26
C ALA A 87 -48.31 -0.90 -3.58
N LEU A 88 -47.37 -0.05 -4.01
CA LEU A 88 -47.66 1.33 -4.40
C LEU A 88 -48.51 1.40 -5.68
N ASP A 89 -48.19 0.57 -6.68
CA ASP A 89 -48.99 0.49 -7.91
C ASP A 89 -50.40 -0.02 -7.63
N ALA A 90 -50.55 -1.08 -6.84
CA ALA A 90 -51.87 -1.61 -6.44
C ALA A 90 -52.70 -0.59 -5.66
N TYR A 91 -52.07 0.19 -4.77
CA TYR A 91 -52.73 1.28 -4.05
C TYR A 91 -53.24 2.38 -5.00
N ASN A 92 -52.47 2.74 -6.03
CA ASN A 92 -52.82 3.79 -6.97
C ASN A 92 -53.83 3.34 -8.04
N SER A 93 -53.70 2.10 -8.52
CA SER A 93 -54.55 1.53 -9.57
C SER A 93 -55.86 0.94 -9.04
N GLY A 94 -55.98 0.77 -7.72
CA GLY A 94 -57.14 0.16 -7.07
C GLY A 94 -57.20 -1.37 -7.20
N ARG A 95 -56.14 -2.01 -7.69
CA ARG A 95 -56.05 -3.48 -7.86
C ARG A 95 -55.62 -4.18 -6.57
N THR A 96 -56.20 -3.79 -5.44
CA THR A 96 -55.78 -4.20 -4.10
C THR A 96 -55.99 -5.69 -3.84
N SER A 97 -57.12 -6.25 -4.29
CA SER A 97 -57.43 -7.67 -4.06
C SER A 97 -56.44 -8.60 -4.79
N SER A 98 -56.14 -8.33 -6.08
CA SER A 98 -55.17 -9.10 -6.87
C SER A 98 -53.75 -9.03 -6.29
N PHE A 99 -53.38 -7.86 -5.76
CA PHE A 99 -52.11 -7.70 -5.09
C PHE A 99 -52.02 -8.58 -3.83
N LEU A 100 -53.03 -8.54 -2.97
CA LEU A 100 -53.05 -9.31 -1.72
C LEU A 100 -53.10 -10.82 -1.94
N THR A 101 -53.75 -11.29 -3.01
CA THR A 101 -53.86 -12.74 -3.29
C THR A 101 -52.66 -13.30 -4.06
N THR A 102 -52.01 -12.51 -4.91
CA THR A 102 -51.07 -13.05 -5.90
C THR A 102 -49.81 -12.20 -6.04
N TRP A 103 -49.94 -10.92 -6.41
CA TRP A 103 -48.76 -10.16 -6.83
C TRP A 103 -47.77 -9.90 -5.70
N ILE A 104 -48.21 -9.81 -4.44
CA ILE A 104 -47.28 -9.68 -3.31
C ILE A 104 -46.30 -10.85 -3.21
N TYR A 105 -46.76 -12.08 -3.50
CA TYR A 105 -45.92 -13.28 -3.45
C TYR A 105 -44.98 -13.36 -4.65
N GLU A 106 -45.47 -13.00 -5.84
CA GLU A 106 -44.62 -12.91 -7.04
C GLU A 106 -43.54 -11.85 -6.88
N ALA A 107 -43.89 -10.68 -6.32
CA ALA A 107 -42.96 -9.61 -6.01
C ALA A 107 -41.92 -10.04 -4.97
N HIS A 108 -42.37 -10.71 -3.91
CA HIS A 108 -41.47 -11.25 -2.89
C HIS A 108 -40.51 -12.29 -3.46
N GLN A 109 -40.99 -13.18 -4.34
CA GLN A 109 -40.11 -14.15 -4.99
C GLN A 109 -39.04 -13.44 -5.84
N ARG A 110 -39.39 -12.38 -6.58
CA ARG A 110 -38.40 -11.57 -7.31
C ARG A 110 -37.39 -10.90 -6.38
N ASP A 111 -37.82 -10.43 -5.22
CA ASP A 111 -36.92 -9.89 -4.18
C ASP A 111 -35.95 -10.97 -3.66
N LEU A 112 -36.44 -12.19 -3.38
CA LEU A 112 -35.60 -13.32 -2.94
C LEU A 112 -34.60 -13.76 -4.03
N ASP A 113 -35.05 -13.87 -5.28
CA ASP A 113 -34.21 -14.23 -6.41
C ASP A 113 -33.09 -13.21 -6.62
N ARG A 114 -33.41 -11.91 -6.48
CA ARG A 114 -32.42 -10.83 -6.55
C ARG A 114 -31.40 -10.93 -5.41
N GLU A 115 -31.84 -11.15 -4.18
CA GLU A 115 -30.94 -11.27 -3.04
C GLU A 115 -30.02 -12.49 -3.18
N ALA A 116 -30.52 -13.62 -3.69
CA ALA A 116 -29.70 -14.80 -3.97
C ALA A 116 -28.56 -14.47 -4.96
N VAL A 117 -28.84 -13.72 -6.02
CA VAL A 117 -27.82 -13.24 -6.96
C VAL A 117 -26.83 -12.29 -6.28
N TYR A 118 -27.31 -11.38 -5.43
CA TYR A 118 -26.45 -10.43 -4.71
C TYR A 118 -25.54 -11.13 -3.71
N GLN A 119 -26.02 -12.17 -3.02
CA GLN A 119 -25.17 -12.97 -2.13
C GLN A 119 -24.07 -13.70 -2.89
N ALA A 120 -24.39 -14.32 -4.05
CA ALA A 120 -23.38 -14.95 -4.89
C ALA A 120 -22.33 -13.94 -5.37
N ARG A 121 -22.76 -12.79 -5.89
CA ARG A 121 -21.85 -11.71 -6.32
C ARG A 121 -21.05 -11.14 -5.17
N ARG A 122 -21.62 -11.03 -3.96
CA ARG A 122 -20.91 -10.57 -2.77
C ARG A 122 -19.78 -11.52 -2.40
N ALA A 123 -20.03 -12.83 -2.41
CA ALA A 123 -19.00 -13.82 -2.16
C ALA A 123 -17.83 -13.73 -3.16
N GLU A 124 -18.14 -13.48 -4.45
CA GLU A 124 -17.13 -13.36 -5.50
C GLU A 124 -16.36 -12.02 -5.46
N ARG A 125 -17.06 -10.91 -5.18
CA ARG A 125 -16.53 -9.54 -5.34
C ARG A 125 -15.93 -8.95 -4.06
N GLN A 126 -16.38 -9.40 -2.89
CA GLN A 126 -15.91 -8.87 -1.61
C GLN A 126 -14.39 -9.03 -1.41
N PRO A 127 -13.77 -10.18 -1.77
CA PRO A 127 -12.32 -10.34 -1.64
C PRO A 127 -11.55 -9.32 -2.49
N ALA A 128 -11.97 -9.09 -3.75
CA ALA A 128 -11.35 -8.11 -4.64
C ALA A 128 -11.52 -6.66 -4.14
N ALA A 129 -12.69 -6.33 -3.59
CA ALA A 129 -12.93 -5.02 -2.99
C ALA A 129 -12.07 -4.78 -1.75
N THR A 130 -11.93 -5.80 -0.90
CA THR A 130 -11.09 -5.77 0.30
C THR A 130 -9.62 -5.61 -0.06
N LEU A 131 -9.14 -6.32 -1.10
CA LEU A 131 -7.77 -6.23 -1.61
C LEU A 131 -7.39 -4.79 -2.01
N LEU A 132 -8.33 -4.06 -2.62
CA LEU A 132 -8.13 -2.66 -3.01
C LEU A 132 -8.63 -1.64 -1.96
N GLY A 133 -9.05 -2.11 -0.78
CA GLY A 133 -9.38 -1.26 0.35
C GLY A 133 -10.65 -0.42 0.21
N PHE A 134 -11.70 -0.93 -0.45
CA PHE A 134 -12.98 -0.21 -0.57
C PHE A 134 -14.20 -1.07 -0.18
N GLU A 135 -15.28 -0.40 0.18
CA GLU A 135 -16.54 -1.03 0.57
C GLU A 135 -17.37 -1.46 -0.65
N LEU A 136 -17.85 -2.71 -0.63
CA LEU A 136 -18.71 -3.25 -1.68
C LEU A 136 -20.17 -2.83 -1.44
N THR A 137 -20.69 -1.95 -2.29
CA THR A 137 -22.07 -1.44 -2.17
C THR A 137 -23.08 -2.27 -2.96
N SER A 138 -24.37 -2.16 -2.62
CA SER A 138 -25.46 -2.80 -3.38
C SER A 138 -25.50 -2.38 -4.85
N ILE A 139 -25.13 -1.14 -5.17
CA ILE A 139 -25.01 -0.65 -6.55
C ILE A 139 -23.95 -1.46 -7.31
N MET A 140 -22.81 -1.73 -6.66
CA MET A 140 -21.75 -2.54 -7.24
C MET A 140 -22.14 -4.01 -7.37
N LEU A 141 -23.03 -4.53 -6.52
CA LEU A 141 -23.59 -5.89 -6.67
C LEU A 141 -24.59 -5.96 -7.81
N ALA A 142 -25.35 -4.90 -8.07
CA ALA A 142 -26.29 -4.81 -9.18
C ALA A 142 -25.59 -4.79 -10.55
N GLN A 143 -24.39 -4.21 -10.61
CA GLN A 143 -23.60 -4.08 -11.83
C GLN A 143 -23.16 -5.42 -12.44
N GLU A 144 -23.03 -5.45 -13.76
CA GLU A 144 -22.37 -6.53 -14.49
C GLU A 144 -20.87 -6.61 -14.16
N ASP A 145 -20.26 -7.76 -14.44
CA ASP A 145 -18.85 -8.02 -14.11
C ASP A 145 -17.93 -6.97 -14.75
N GLY A 146 -18.15 -6.58 -15.99
CA GLY A 146 -17.34 -5.55 -16.67
C GLY A 146 -17.35 -4.19 -15.98
N ASN A 147 -18.52 -3.75 -15.50
CA ASN A 147 -18.64 -2.50 -14.73
C ASN A 147 -17.95 -2.61 -13.36
N PHE A 148 -18.00 -3.79 -12.73
CA PHE A 148 -17.27 -4.03 -11.49
C PHE A 148 -15.75 -4.05 -11.72
N VAL A 149 -15.26 -4.68 -12.80
CA VAL A 149 -13.85 -4.64 -13.20
C VAL A 149 -13.39 -3.22 -13.49
N PHE A 150 -14.23 -2.41 -14.14
CA PHE A 150 -13.94 -0.99 -14.34
C PHE A 150 -13.80 -0.25 -13.00
N ALA A 151 -14.67 -0.53 -12.02
CA ALA A 151 -14.57 0.05 -10.69
C ALA A 151 -13.30 -0.37 -9.93
N LEU A 152 -12.81 -1.61 -10.16
CA LEU A 152 -11.50 -2.08 -9.66
C LEU A 152 -10.36 -1.31 -10.35
N TRP A 153 -10.44 -1.12 -11.67
CA TRP A 153 -9.45 -0.37 -12.44
C TRP A 153 -9.30 1.08 -11.96
N GLU A 154 -10.41 1.78 -11.71
CA GLU A 154 -10.38 3.16 -11.22
C GLU A 154 -9.61 3.28 -9.90
N ARG A 155 -9.81 2.32 -8.99
CA ARG A 155 -9.24 2.31 -7.64
C ARG A 155 -7.81 1.76 -7.57
N ALA A 156 -7.40 0.94 -8.53
CA ALA A 156 -6.05 0.41 -8.59
C ALA A 156 -4.99 1.52 -8.75
N ALA A 157 -3.85 1.34 -8.08
CA ALA A 157 -2.76 2.32 -8.08
C ALA A 157 -2.23 2.58 -9.50
N LYS A 158 -1.85 3.83 -9.80
CA LYS A 158 -1.32 4.20 -11.11
C LYS A 158 -0.03 3.42 -11.40
N GLY A 159 0.05 2.79 -12.56
CA GLY A 159 1.22 2.00 -12.97
C GLY A 159 1.29 0.59 -12.39
N SER A 160 0.31 0.18 -11.56
CA SER A 160 0.24 -1.18 -11.03
C SER A 160 -0.12 -2.22 -12.09
N PHE A 161 0.35 -3.44 -11.89
CA PHE A 161 -0.02 -4.62 -12.68
C PHE A 161 -1.53 -4.87 -12.58
N VAL A 162 -2.12 -4.69 -11.39
CA VAL A 162 -3.58 -4.78 -11.22
C VAL A 162 -4.32 -3.80 -12.12
N LYS A 163 -3.89 -2.54 -12.21
CA LYS A 163 -4.55 -1.55 -13.07
C LYS A 163 -4.39 -1.90 -14.56
N ALA A 164 -3.23 -2.38 -14.98
CA ALA A 164 -3.02 -2.81 -16.36
C ALA A 164 -3.91 -4.02 -16.72
N ALA A 165 -3.98 -5.01 -15.84
CA ALA A 165 -4.78 -6.21 -16.04
C ALA A 165 -6.29 -5.92 -15.99
N ALA A 166 -6.75 -5.06 -15.08
CA ALA A 166 -8.14 -4.63 -15.04
C ALA A 166 -8.56 -3.90 -16.34
N ALA A 167 -7.66 -3.09 -16.91
CA ALA A 167 -7.92 -2.43 -18.21
C ALA A 167 -8.00 -3.42 -19.38
N ALA A 168 -7.28 -4.54 -19.32
CA ALA A 168 -7.39 -5.62 -20.29
C ALA A 168 -8.70 -6.39 -20.08
N ALA A 169 -8.98 -6.81 -18.85
CA ALA A 169 -10.19 -7.57 -18.50
C ALA A 169 -11.48 -6.81 -18.80
N THR A 170 -11.51 -5.48 -18.62
CA THR A 170 -12.68 -4.64 -18.97
C THR A 170 -13.06 -4.75 -20.45
N ARG A 171 -12.08 -4.99 -21.34
CA ARG A 171 -12.29 -5.16 -22.79
C ARG A 171 -12.52 -6.62 -23.19
N GLY A 172 -12.41 -7.54 -22.23
CA GLY A 172 -12.56 -8.97 -22.44
C GLY A 172 -14.01 -9.46 -22.42
N ALA A 173 -14.18 -10.76 -22.66
CA ALA A 173 -15.47 -11.43 -22.58
C ALA A 173 -15.97 -11.55 -21.11
N PRO A 174 -17.27 -11.76 -20.86
CA PRO A 174 -17.79 -11.90 -19.49
C PRO A 174 -17.10 -12.98 -18.65
N ALA A 175 -16.69 -14.10 -19.27
CA ALA A 175 -15.94 -15.15 -18.59
C ALA A 175 -14.54 -14.68 -18.14
N GLU A 176 -13.87 -13.84 -18.93
CA GLU A 176 -12.57 -13.28 -18.61
C GLU A 176 -12.68 -12.21 -17.52
N GLN A 177 -13.73 -11.39 -17.56
CA GLN A 177 -14.06 -10.42 -16.51
C GLN A 177 -14.27 -11.14 -15.17
N LYS A 178 -15.05 -12.23 -15.18
CA LYS A 178 -15.29 -13.04 -13.98
C LYS A 178 -14.02 -13.72 -13.46
N ASP A 179 -13.22 -14.32 -14.32
CA ASP A 179 -11.96 -14.95 -13.92
C ASP A 179 -10.98 -13.91 -13.33
N PHE A 180 -10.96 -12.70 -13.88
CA PHE A 180 -10.18 -11.59 -13.33
C PHE A 180 -10.64 -11.22 -11.90
N ILE A 181 -11.95 -11.10 -11.66
CA ILE A 181 -12.50 -10.77 -10.33
C ILE A 181 -12.11 -11.83 -9.30
N VAL A 182 -12.26 -13.11 -9.65
CA VAL A 182 -12.11 -14.22 -8.70
C VAL A 182 -10.64 -14.60 -8.51
N ARG A 183 -9.79 -14.47 -9.53
CA ARG A 183 -8.39 -14.95 -9.50
C ARG A 183 -7.39 -13.92 -9.99
N GLY A 184 -7.63 -13.34 -11.16
CA GLY A 184 -6.65 -12.49 -11.84
C GLY A 184 -6.17 -11.32 -10.98
N ILE A 185 -7.06 -10.64 -10.28
CA ILE A 185 -6.70 -9.51 -9.42
C ILE A 185 -5.69 -9.87 -8.32
N PHE A 186 -5.79 -11.07 -7.74
CA PHE A 186 -4.89 -11.52 -6.68
C PHE A 186 -3.49 -11.85 -7.21
N VAL A 187 -3.43 -12.47 -8.39
CA VAL A 187 -2.16 -12.78 -9.06
C VAL A 187 -1.41 -11.50 -9.40
N GLU A 188 -2.10 -10.51 -9.97
CA GLU A 188 -1.48 -9.26 -10.37
C GLU A 188 -1.13 -8.38 -9.16
N HIS A 189 -1.93 -8.43 -8.10
CA HIS A 189 -1.57 -7.77 -6.84
C HIS A 189 -0.32 -8.38 -6.20
N GLN A 190 -0.17 -9.70 -6.25
CA GLN A 190 1.06 -10.34 -5.77
C GLN A 190 2.28 -9.86 -6.56
N ARG A 191 2.15 -9.68 -7.89
CA ARG A 191 3.23 -9.09 -8.72
C ARG A 191 3.55 -7.66 -8.32
N ASP A 192 2.53 -6.85 -7.99
CA ASP A 192 2.75 -5.50 -7.45
C ASP A 192 3.55 -5.54 -6.14
N VAL A 193 3.21 -6.46 -5.24
CA VAL A 193 3.92 -6.66 -3.96
C VAL A 193 5.36 -7.11 -4.20
N ASP A 194 5.59 -8.07 -5.10
CA ASP A 194 6.91 -8.60 -5.41
C ASP A 194 7.79 -7.52 -6.05
N ALA A 195 7.25 -6.76 -7.00
CA ALA A 195 7.97 -5.65 -7.63
C ALA A 195 8.32 -4.53 -6.62
N ALA A 196 7.41 -4.21 -5.70
CA ALA A 196 7.68 -3.25 -4.63
C ALA A 196 8.78 -3.75 -3.69
N LYS A 197 8.78 -5.05 -3.36
CA LYS A 197 9.82 -5.68 -2.54
C LYS A 197 11.18 -5.65 -3.23
N GLU A 198 11.26 -6.03 -4.50
CA GLU A 198 12.51 -6.00 -5.27
C GLU A 198 13.07 -4.57 -5.36
N ALA A 199 12.20 -3.58 -5.62
CA ALA A 199 12.60 -2.17 -5.63
C ALA A 199 13.15 -1.70 -4.27
N ALA A 200 12.48 -2.08 -3.18
CA ALA A 200 12.92 -1.75 -1.82
C ALA A 200 14.25 -2.41 -1.45
N GLU A 201 14.45 -3.69 -1.82
CA GLU A 201 15.70 -4.41 -1.62
C GLU A 201 16.85 -3.77 -2.40
N LYS A 202 16.59 -3.39 -3.66
CA LYS A 202 17.58 -2.68 -4.49
C LYS A 202 17.94 -1.31 -3.89
N GLU A 203 16.96 -0.53 -3.46
CA GLU A 203 17.20 0.77 -2.82
C GLU A 203 17.99 0.62 -1.51
N ALA A 204 17.67 -0.39 -0.69
CA ALA A 204 18.38 -0.68 0.54
C ALA A 204 19.84 -1.09 0.29
N ALA A 205 20.08 -1.92 -0.73
CA ALA A 205 21.43 -2.30 -1.16
C ALA A 205 22.24 -1.08 -1.65
N GLU A 206 21.64 -0.24 -2.50
CA GLU A 206 22.28 0.99 -2.98
C GLU A 206 22.57 1.97 -1.84
N LYS A 207 21.64 2.10 -0.87
CA LYS A 207 21.84 2.92 0.33
C LYS A 207 23.01 2.41 1.16
N LYS A 208 23.14 1.10 1.38
CA LYS A 208 24.26 0.51 2.10
C LYS A 208 25.60 0.85 1.44
N LEU A 209 25.66 0.78 0.10
CA LEU A 209 26.86 1.15 -0.66
C LEU A 209 27.17 2.66 -0.55
N ARG A 210 26.14 3.53 -0.62
CA ARG A 210 26.31 4.98 -0.38
C ARG A 210 26.86 5.26 1.02
N ASP A 211 26.30 4.64 2.04
CA ASP A 211 26.71 4.84 3.44
C ASP A 211 28.15 4.35 3.67
N ALA A 212 28.56 3.25 3.04
CA ALA A 212 29.94 2.75 3.09
C ALA A 212 30.91 3.77 2.47
N ARG A 213 30.60 4.33 1.29
CA ARG A 213 31.40 5.39 0.66
C ARG A 213 31.50 6.64 1.52
N VAL A 214 30.40 7.06 2.16
CA VAL A 214 30.41 8.22 3.06
C VAL A 214 31.32 7.98 4.27
N LYS A 215 31.30 6.78 4.85
CA LYS A 215 32.20 6.43 5.96
C LYS A 215 33.66 6.40 5.52
N ALA A 216 33.94 5.81 4.36
CA ALA A 216 35.27 5.80 3.75
C ALA A 216 35.76 7.22 3.44
N ALA A 217 34.89 8.10 2.94
CA ALA A 217 35.21 9.49 2.62
C ALA A 217 35.77 10.25 3.83
N ALA A 218 35.21 10.01 5.02
CA ALA A 218 35.66 10.63 6.25
C ALA A 218 37.12 10.30 6.62
N VAL A 219 37.64 9.14 6.18
CA VAL A 219 39.02 8.73 6.40
C VAL A 219 40.01 9.60 5.65
N VAL A 220 39.63 10.04 4.45
CA VAL A 220 40.48 10.82 3.52
C VAL A 220 40.07 12.30 3.45
N GLY A 221 39.12 12.74 4.28
CA GLY A 221 38.65 14.13 4.29
C GLY A 221 37.85 14.53 3.04
N MET A 222 37.29 13.56 2.31
CA MET A 222 36.44 13.83 1.14
C MET A 222 35.04 14.28 1.59
N ASP A 223 34.45 15.23 0.85
CA ASP A 223 33.08 15.71 1.09
C ASP A 223 32.05 14.55 1.04
N PRO A 224 31.24 14.35 2.09
CA PRO A 224 30.28 13.24 2.14
C PRO A 224 29.18 13.36 1.08
N ALA A 225 28.77 14.57 0.69
CA ALA A 225 27.76 14.75 -0.35
C ALA A 225 28.27 14.31 -1.72
N LEU A 226 29.53 14.64 -2.05
CA LEU A 226 30.22 14.12 -3.23
C LEU A 226 30.34 12.59 -3.17
N ALA A 227 30.84 12.03 -2.06
CA ALA A 227 31.06 10.58 -1.93
C ALA A 227 29.78 9.74 -2.11
N ALA A 228 28.64 10.24 -1.63
CA ALA A 228 27.34 9.58 -1.78
C ALA A 228 26.88 9.48 -3.25
N GLN A 229 27.33 10.39 -4.11
CA GLN A 229 26.93 10.46 -5.53
C GLN A 229 27.86 9.66 -6.45
N LEU A 230 29.09 9.37 -6.03
CA LEU A 230 30.05 8.62 -6.83
C LEU A 230 29.70 7.13 -6.91
N THR A 231 30.11 6.49 -8.00
CA THR A 231 30.21 5.02 -8.07
C THR A 231 31.43 4.54 -7.28
N ASP A 232 31.49 3.24 -6.97
CA ASP A 232 32.66 2.66 -6.27
C ASP A 232 33.97 2.93 -7.04
N GLU A 233 33.94 2.78 -8.36
CA GLU A 233 35.08 3.08 -9.24
C GLU A 233 35.53 4.54 -9.10
N TYR A 234 34.61 5.49 -9.30
CA TYR A 234 34.96 6.90 -9.29
C TYR A 234 35.36 7.36 -7.90
N PHE A 235 34.78 6.79 -6.84
CA PHE A 235 35.19 7.04 -5.47
C PHE A 235 36.67 6.67 -5.26
N VAL A 236 37.05 5.43 -5.63
CA VAL A 236 38.44 4.95 -5.51
C VAL A 236 39.38 5.76 -6.40
N GLN A 237 38.99 6.04 -7.64
CA GLN A 237 39.76 6.89 -8.54
C GLN A 237 39.99 8.28 -7.98
N HIS A 238 38.97 8.89 -7.38
CA HIS A 238 39.09 10.21 -6.80
C HIS A 238 40.12 10.24 -5.65
N ILE A 239 40.31 9.12 -4.94
CA ILE A 239 41.29 9.06 -3.84
C ILE A 239 42.72 9.22 -4.37
N TRP A 240 43.11 8.45 -5.40
CA TRP A 240 44.49 8.46 -5.89
C TRP A 240 44.77 9.50 -6.99
N SER A 241 43.76 9.93 -7.76
CA SER A 241 43.94 10.85 -8.89
C SER A 241 43.73 12.33 -8.54
N ARG A 242 43.04 12.63 -7.43
CA ARG A 242 42.77 14.01 -6.97
C ARG A 242 43.50 14.35 -5.67
N ASP A 243 44.60 13.63 -5.40
CA ASP A 243 45.48 13.81 -4.24
C ASP A 243 44.72 13.88 -2.90
N GLN A 244 43.62 13.11 -2.75
CA GLN A 244 42.89 13.02 -1.46
C GLN A 244 43.70 12.25 -0.42
N ALA A 245 44.59 11.37 -0.88
CA ALA A 245 45.58 10.69 -0.06
C ALA A 245 46.99 11.06 -0.55
N PRO A 246 47.96 11.30 0.35
CA PRO A 246 49.36 11.51 -0.03
C PRO A 246 49.89 10.33 -0.85
N ARG A 247 50.69 10.59 -1.90
CA ARG A 247 51.17 9.53 -2.81
C ARG A 247 52.05 8.46 -2.16
N ASP A 248 52.62 8.78 -1.01
CA ASP A 248 53.46 7.90 -0.19
C ASP A 248 52.70 7.25 0.98
N SER A 249 51.37 7.35 0.97
CA SER A 249 50.47 6.72 1.94
C SER A 249 50.00 5.34 1.47
N GLU A 250 49.72 4.48 2.44
CA GLU A 250 49.12 3.16 2.23
C GLU A 250 47.72 3.30 1.61
N VAL A 251 46.95 4.30 2.02
CA VAL A 251 45.62 4.57 1.44
C VAL A 251 45.72 4.85 -0.06
N TRP A 252 46.71 5.64 -0.49
CA TRP A 252 46.92 5.92 -1.91
C TRP A 252 47.31 4.65 -2.67
N TYR A 253 48.21 3.84 -2.10
CA TYR A 253 48.71 2.62 -2.74
C TYR A 253 47.58 1.59 -2.95
N GLU A 254 46.80 1.32 -1.90
CA GLU A 254 45.66 0.38 -1.97
C GLU A 254 44.56 0.87 -2.93
N ALA A 255 44.27 2.18 -2.93
CA ALA A 255 43.34 2.77 -3.89
C ALA A 255 43.84 2.63 -5.34
N TYR A 256 45.14 2.87 -5.58
CA TYR A 256 45.75 2.73 -6.90
C TYR A 256 45.75 1.26 -7.38
N HIS A 257 45.94 0.29 -6.49
CA HIS A 257 45.96 -1.14 -6.87
C HIS A 257 44.58 -1.78 -7.00
N SER A 258 43.52 -1.10 -6.57
CA SER A 258 42.15 -1.56 -6.74
C SER A 258 41.64 -1.30 -8.18
N ARG A 259 41.50 -2.37 -8.98
CA ARG A 259 41.19 -2.32 -10.41
C ARG A 259 39.88 -2.99 -10.82
N THR A 260 39.25 -3.77 -9.94
CA THR A 260 37.98 -4.45 -10.24
C THR A 260 36.87 -3.99 -9.31
N PRO A 261 35.58 -4.19 -9.68
CA PRO A 261 34.44 -3.90 -8.81
C PRO A 261 34.53 -4.54 -7.41
N GLU A 262 35.04 -5.76 -7.32
CA GLU A 262 35.23 -6.48 -6.06
C GLU A 262 36.32 -5.82 -5.21
N GLN A 263 37.43 -5.40 -5.84
CA GLN A 263 38.52 -4.71 -5.16
C GLN A 263 38.09 -3.32 -4.68
N TRP A 264 37.35 -2.55 -5.48
CA TRP A 264 36.83 -1.25 -5.06
C TRP A 264 35.92 -1.37 -3.85
N ARG A 265 35.02 -2.36 -3.83
CA ARG A 265 34.15 -2.61 -2.69
C ARG A 265 34.93 -3.04 -1.45
N ALA A 266 35.84 -4.00 -1.58
CA ALA A 266 36.67 -4.43 -0.45
C ALA A 266 37.49 -3.27 0.13
N PHE A 267 38.02 -2.40 -0.73
CA PHE A 267 38.73 -1.21 -0.31
C PHE A 267 37.81 -0.21 0.42
N ILE A 268 36.62 0.08 -0.11
CA ILE A 268 35.65 1.00 0.53
C ILE A 268 35.16 0.45 1.87
N ASP A 269 34.87 -0.84 1.96
CA ASP A 269 34.26 -1.46 3.14
C ASP A 269 35.27 -1.60 4.29
N THR A 270 36.51 -2.02 4.01
CA THR A 270 37.51 -2.30 5.04
C THR A 270 38.90 -1.76 4.69
N GLY A 271 39.35 -1.91 3.44
CA GLY A 271 40.74 -1.65 3.06
C GLY A 271 41.22 -0.23 3.34
N ILE A 272 40.37 0.79 3.14
CA ILE A 272 40.69 2.19 3.40
C ILE A 272 40.95 2.46 4.89
N PHE A 273 40.22 1.80 5.78
CA PHE A 273 40.38 1.94 7.22
C PHE A 273 41.66 1.27 7.70
N GLU A 274 41.95 0.07 7.18
CA GLU A 274 43.19 -0.66 7.47
C GLU A 274 44.42 0.10 6.97
N ALA A 275 44.36 0.62 5.74
CA ALA A 275 45.42 1.43 5.16
C ALA A 275 45.66 2.72 5.96
N ALA A 276 44.60 3.43 6.34
CA ALA A 276 44.72 4.63 7.16
C ALA A 276 45.27 4.34 8.57
N ALA A 277 45.00 3.16 9.14
CA ALA A 277 45.61 2.74 10.39
C ALA A 277 47.11 2.51 10.24
N LYS A 278 47.56 1.88 9.14
CA LYS A 278 48.98 1.73 8.82
C LYS A 278 49.66 3.09 8.62
N ASP A 279 49.00 4.04 7.95
CA ASP A 279 49.53 5.40 7.76
C ASP A 279 49.78 6.14 9.07
N LYS A 280 48.89 5.97 10.07
CA LYS A 280 49.10 6.53 11.41
C LYS A 280 50.34 5.96 12.09
N VAL A 281 50.52 4.64 12.03
CA VAL A 281 51.71 3.96 12.57
C VAL A 281 52.97 4.42 11.85
N ASN A 282 52.93 4.51 10.52
CA ASN A 282 54.06 5.01 9.71
C ASN A 282 54.41 6.46 10.08
N THR A 283 53.42 7.31 10.35
CA THR A 283 53.64 8.69 10.81
C THR A 283 54.36 8.75 12.16
N ILE A 284 53.97 7.90 13.11
CA ILE A 284 54.63 7.78 14.42
C ILE A 284 56.09 7.36 14.24
N LYS A 285 56.33 6.31 13.45
CA LYS A 285 57.68 5.80 13.16
C LYS A 285 58.58 6.87 12.57
N VAL A 286 58.11 7.60 11.56
CA VAL A 286 58.88 8.65 10.89
C VAL A 286 59.23 9.79 11.86
N ARG A 287 58.28 10.22 12.70
CA ARG A 287 58.54 11.26 13.70
C ARG A 287 59.56 10.83 14.75
N ALA A 288 59.47 9.59 15.24
CA ALA A 288 60.42 9.03 16.19
C ALA A 288 61.82 8.87 15.55
N ALA A 289 61.88 8.33 14.34
CA ALA A 289 63.11 8.17 13.56
C ALA A 289 63.85 9.51 13.35
N ALA A 290 63.12 10.60 13.12
CA ALA A 290 63.69 11.92 12.92
C ALA A 290 64.49 12.45 14.13
N VAL A 291 64.18 12.00 15.36
CA VAL A 291 64.91 12.40 16.58
C VAL A 291 66.39 12.02 16.50
N VAL A 292 66.72 10.92 15.82
CA VAL A 292 68.08 10.38 15.69
C VAL A 292 68.56 10.39 14.22
N GLY A 293 67.89 11.14 13.34
CA GLY A 293 68.29 11.30 11.94
C GLY A 293 68.17 10.03 11.09
N ILE A 294 67.24 9.12 11.41
CA ILE A 294 66.93 7.96 10.56
C ILE A 294 66.04 8.43 9.38
N ASP A 295 66.37 7.96 8.17
CA ASP A 295 65.60 8.24 6.96
C ASP A 295 64.14 7.78 7.07
N ALA A 296 63.20 8.59 6.57
CA ALA A 296 61.77 8.35 6.68
C ALA A 296 61.32 7.09 5.92
N ALA A 297 61.83 6.83 4.72
CA ALA A 297 61.45 5.65 3.95
C ALA A 297 61.95 4.37 4.63
N TYR A 298 63.17 4.41 5.18
CA TYR A 298 63.71 3.30 5.96
C TYR A 298 62.91 3.06 7.24
N ALA A 299 62.53 4.11 7.97
CA ALA A 299 61.73 4.00 9.20
C ALA A 299 60.36 3.36 8.96
N LYS A 300 59.68 3.69 7.85
CA LYS A 300 58.38 3.10 7.47
C LYS A 300 58.50 1.58 7.26
N TYR A 301 59.57 1.13 6.61
CA TYR A 301 59.81 -0.29 6.31
C TYR A 301 60.05 -1.15 7.55
N LEU A 302 60.63 -0.57 8.61
CA LEU A 302 60.93 -1.31 9.83
C LEU A 302 59.67 -1.60 10.64
N GLY A 303 59.58 -2.81 11.20
CA GLY A 303 58.68 -3.09 12.32
C GLY A 303 59.05 -2.23 13.53
N GLU A 304 58.12 -2.04 14.48
CA GLU A 304 58.34 -1.15 15.63
C GLU A 304 59.54 -1.58 16.49
N GLY A 305 59.65 -2.86 16.87
CA GLY A 305 60.80 -3.37 17.62
C GLY A 305 62.14 -3.17 16.90
N PRO A 306 62.27 -3.57 15.61
CA PRO A 306 63.45 -3.25 14.79
C PRO A 306 63.77 -1.75 14.74
N LEU A 307 62.76 -0.87 14.64
CA LEU A 307 62.97 0.57 14.65
C LEU A 307 63.50 1.07 16.01
N VAL A 308 62.95 0.59 17.14
CA VAL A 308 63.47 0.94 18.47
C VAL A 308 64.94 0.52 18.62
N ARG A 309 65.32 -0.65 18.08
CA ARG A 309 66.70 -1.12 18.06
C ARG A 309 67.61 -0.21 17.24
N GLU A 310 67.14 0.21 16.07
CA GLU A 310 67.89 1.14 15.22
C GLU A 310 68.07 2.50 15.92
N ILE A 311 67.02 2.99 16.58
CA ILE A 311 67.07 4.23 17.37
C ILE A 311 68.10 4.12 18.49
N TRP A 312 68.06 3.04 19.28
CA TRP A 312 69.04 2.79 20.35
C TRP A 312 70.49 2.79 19.82
N THR A 313 70.72 2.14 18.69
CA THR A 313 72.05 1.99 18.07
C THR A 313 72.60 3.31 17.55
N ARG A 314 71.73 4.18 17.01
CA ARG A 314 72.13 5.49 16.46
C ARG A 314 72.13 6.63 17.48
N SER A 315 71.53 6.42 18.65
CA SER A 315 71.52 7.41 19.72
C SER A 315 72.93 7.64 20.26
N THR A 316 73.26 8.89 20.60
CA THR A 316 74.53 9.22 21.23
C THR A 316 74.67 8.48 22.57
N PRO A 317 75.81 7.83 22.85
CA PRO A 317 76.00 7.12 24.09
C PRO A 317 75.77 8.00 25.34
N GLY A 318 74.96 7.51 26.27
CA GLY A 318 74.67 8.18 27.54
C GLY A 318 73.48 9.15 27.52
N THR A 319 72.80 9.31 26.39
CA THR A 319 71.59 10.15 26.32
C THR A 319 70.36 9.47 26.93
N GLN A 320 69.39 10.28 27.35
CA GLN A 320 68.07 9.83 27.79
C GLN A 320 67.34 9.11 26.66
N VAL A 321 67.50 9.54 25.40
CA VAL A 321 66.93 8.83 24.24
C VAL A 321 67.48 7.41 24.15
N GLN A 322 68.80 7.23 24.31
CA GLN A 322 69.41 5.90 24.30
C GLN A 322 68.90 5.02 25.46
N ALA A 323 68.84 5.58 26.68
CA ALA A 323 68.37 4.87 27.86
C ALA A 323 66.90 4.45 27.73
N ALA A 324 66.03 5.33 27.22
CA ALA A 324 64.62 5.04 26.98
C ALA A 324 64.44 3.96 25.92
N ALA A 325 65.16 4.03 24.79
CA ALA A 325 65.11 3.02 23.74
C ALA A 325 65.56 1.64 24.27
N TYR A 326 66.60 1.60 25.11
CA TYR A 326 67.05 0.36 25.74
C TYR A 326 65.99 -0.25 26.67
N ARG A 327 65.34 0.57 27.52
CA ARG A 327 64.23 0.10 28.37
C ARG A 327 63.08 -0.49 27.56
N ALA A 328 62.69 0.19 26.48
CA ALA A 328 61.65 -0.30 25.58
C ALA A 328 62.04 -1.65 24.96
N LEU A 329 63.29 -1.84 24.54
CA LEU A 329 63.76 -3.13 24.00
C LEU A 329 63.75 -4.24 25.04
N GLN A 330 64.18 -3.96 26.28
CA GLN A 330 64.20 -4.94 27.38
C GLN A 330 62.80 -5.43 27.76
N SER A 331 61.76 -4.65 27.47
CA SER A 331 60.38 -5.08 27.74
C SER A 331 59.90 -6.21 26.82
N GLU A 332 60.54 -6.40 25.66
CA GLU A 332 60.13 -7.32 24.58
C GLU A 332 58.64 -7.23 24.20
N SER A 333 58.00 -6.08 24.46
CA SER A 333 56.56 -5.89 24.33
C SER A 333 56.24 -4.91 23.20
N PRO A 334 55.46 -5.34 22.18
CA PRO A 334 55.01 -4.44 21.12
C PRO A 334 54.27 -3.20 21.64
N ALA A 335 53.51 -3.33 22.73
CA ALA A 335 52.82 -2.20 23.34
C ALA A 335 53.81 -1.16 23.90
N GLN A 336 54.86 -1.61 24.57
CA GLN A 336 55.90 -0.74 25.12
C GLN A 336 56.75 -0.11 24.01
N TRP A 337 57.03 -0.85 22.92
CA TRP A 337 57.69 -0.27 21.74
C TRP A 337 56.86 0.86 21.14
N ARG A 338 55.53 0.67 21.03
CA ARG A 338 54.63 1.71 20.54
C ARG A 338 54.59 2.92 21.47
N THR A 339 54.44 2.72 22.78
CA THR A 339 54.47 3.81 23.77
C THR A 339 55.76 4.62 23.69
N PHE A 340 56.90 3.94 23.55
CA PHE A 340 58.20 4.59 23.37
C PHE A 340 58.23 5.46 22.10
N LEU A 341 57.82 4.93 20.95
CA LEU A 341 57.82 5.65 19.68
C LEU A 341 56.83 6.81 19.66
N GLU A 342 55.68 6.69 20.35
CA GLU A 342 54.64 7.72 20.37
C GLU A 342 54.97 8.88 21.32
N THR A 343 55.62 8.60 22.47
CA THR A 343 55.70 9.56 23.58
C THR A 343 57.08 9.64 24.22
N GLU A 344 57.64 8.52 24.68
CA GLU A 344 58.82 8.56 25.55
C GLU A 344 60.06 9.08 24.84
N ILE A 345 60.22 8.77 23.55
CA ILE A 345 61.36 9.26 22.76
C ILE A 345 61.41 10.79 22.71
N PHE A 346 60.25 11.46 22.62
CA PHE A 346 60.17 12.92 22.56
C PHE A 346 60.45 13.56 23.92
N ALA A 347 59.94 12.96 25.00
CA ALA A 347 60.25 13.41 26.36
C ALA A 347 61.73 13.26 26.68
N ALA A 348 62.34 12.13 26.27
CA ALA A 348 63.76 11.88 26.42
C ALA A 348 64.61 12.85 25.61
N ALA A 349 64.24 13.12 24.35
CA ALA A 349 64.94 14.07 23.49
C ALA A 349 64.87 15.51 24.03
N GLU A 350 63.80 15.88 24.72
CA GLU A 350 63.71 17.19 25.39
C GLU A 350 64.60 17.23 26.63
N ALA A 351 64.63 16.15 27.42
CA ALA A 351 65.52 16.05 28.58
C ALA A 351 67.01 16.14 28.19
N ASP A 352 67.40 15.62 27.03
CA ASP A 352 68.78 15.69 26.52
C ASP A 352 69.23 17.12 26.13
N LYS A 353 68.32 18.10 26.07
CA LYS A 353 68.66 19.51 25.80
C LYS A 353 69.07 20.29 27.06
N HIS A 354 68.82 19.72 28.24
CA HIS A 354 69.05 20.33 29.54
C HIS A 354 70.13 19.59 30.32
#